data_AF-A0A915LJG7-F1
#
_entry.id   AF-A0A915LJG7-F1
#
_cell.length_a   1.000
_cell.length_b   1.000
_cell.length_c   1.000
_cell.angle_alpha   90.00
_cell.angle_beta   90.00
_cell.angle_gamma   90.00
#
_symmetry.space_group_name_H-M   'P 1'
#
loop_
_entity.id
_entity.type
_entity.pdbx_description
1 polymer ?
#
loop_
_entity_poly.entity_id
_entity_poly.type
_entity_poly.pdbx_seq_one_letter_code
_entity_poly.pdbx_strand_id
1 'polypeptide(L)'
;MTSSATVADWFNYCREVTCVYLDGLYENDGPIGGPGHIIECDEMKLGKREYERGRVVEGSWILGMIDIETNELRLEICPDNKRDKDTLLSLITKHVRPDSTIFTDFWRGYADLFANGFEHYCVNHQLHFVNPETQANTNKIESQWRPIRKRLARGGVHKENLADHLCEFLWRRDAKRHEKDTFNHLITIIAKQFNFS
;
A
#
# COMPACT_ATOMS: atom_id res chain seq x y z
N MET A 1 -20.54 -31.63 -2.30
CA MET A 1 -20.34 -30.57 -1.28
C MET A 1 -18.86 -30.21 -1.30
N THR A 2 -18.50 -29.00 -1.69
CA THR A 2 -17.13 -28.49 -1.58
C THR A 2 -16.81 -28.27 -0.10
N SER A 3 -15.67 -28.77 0.38
CA SER A 3 -15.28 -28.57 1.78
C SER A 3 -14.89 -27.11 2.02
N SER A 4 -15.05 -26.63 3.26
CA SER A 4 -14.58 -25.28 3.64
C SER A 4 -13.08 -25.09 3.40
N ALA A 5 -12.29 -26.15 3.57
CA ALA A 5 -10.86 -26.16 3.26
C ALA A 5 -10.61 -25.91 1.77
N THR A 6 -11.28 -26.65 0.89
CA THR A 6 -11.16 -26.47 -0.57
C THR A 6 -11.51 -25.06 -1.02
N VAL A 7 -12.52 -24.45 -0.39
CA VAL A 7 -12.92 -23.06 -0.69
C VAL A 7 -11.84 -22.07 -0.22
N ALA A 8 -11.29 -22.27 0.98
CA ALA A 8 -10.21 -21.43 1.50
C ALA A 8 -8.93 -21.54 0.64
N ASP A 9 -8.55 -22.75 0.25
CA ASP A 9 -7.40 -23.02 -0.61
C ASP A 9 -7.56 -22.30 -1.96
N TRP A 10 -8.74 -22.37 -2.57
CA TRP A 10 -9.03 -21.65 -3.80
C TRP A 10 -8.89 -20.14 -3.66
N PHE A 11 -9.40 -19.56 -2.55
CA PHE A 11 -9.22 -18.13 -2.29
C PHE A 11 -7.75 -17.75 -2.08
N ASN A 12 -6.97 -18.58 -1.40
CA ASN A 12 -5.54 -18.34 -1.19
C ASN A 12 -4.79 -18.39 -2.52
N TYR A 13 -5.04 -19.41 -3.34
CA TYR A 13 -4.50 -19.50 -4.69
C TYR A 13 -4.83 -18.26 -5.53
N CYS A 14 -6.08 -17.81 -5.52
CA CYS A 14 -6.47 -16.59 -6.24
C CYS A 14 -5.68 -15.35 -5.78
N ARG A 15 -5.36 -15.23 -4.49
CA ARG A 15 -4.54 -14.11 -4.00
C ARG A 15 -3.08 -14.23 -4.44
N GLU A 16 -2.52 -15.44 -4.36
CA GLU A 16 -1.16 -15.72 -4.81
C GLU A 16 -0.98 -15.31 -6.29
N VAL A 17 -1.89 -15.72 -7.17
CA VAL A 17 -1.86 -15.32 -8.59
C VAL A 17 -1.91 -13.78 -8.75
N THR A 18 -2.69 -13.09 -7.92
CA THR A 18 -2.74 -11.62 -7.97
C THR A 18 -1.46 -10.95 -7.45
N CYS A 19 -0.77 -11.53 -6.46
CA CYS A 19 0.55 -11.05 -6.04
C CYS A 19 1.55 -11.21 -7.17
N VAL A 20 1.67 -12.40 -7.77
CA VAL A 20 2.60 -12.67 -8.89
C VAL A 20 2.36 -11.72 -10.06
N TYR A 21 1.08 -11.44 -10.39
CA TYR A 21 0.76 -10.45 -11.42
C TYR A 21 1.23 -9.04 -11.05
N LEU A 22 1.02 -8.60 -9.80
CA LEU A 22 1.45 -7.28 -9.35
C LEU A 22 2.97 -7.16 -9.30
N ASP A 23 3.67 -8.19 -8.85
CA ASP A 23 5.13 -8.21 -8.83
C ASP A 23 5.68 -8.03 -10.25
N GLY A 24 5.17 -8.80 -11.21
CA GLY A 24 5.54 -8.64 -12.61
C GLY A 24 5.16 -7.27 -13.18
N LEU A 25 4.03 -6.69 -12.78
CA LEU A 25 3.67 -5.32 -13.17
C LEU A 25 4.69 -4.31 -12.62
N TYR A 26 5.06 -4.45 -11.35
CA TYR A 26 5.96 -3.53 -10.66
C TYR A 26 7.40 -3.64 -11.15
N GLU A 27 7.86 -4.84 -11.51
CA GLU A 27 9.15 -5.06 -12.16
C GLU A 27 9.22 -4.40 -13.54
N ASN A 28 8.13 -4.44 -14.31
CA ASN A 28 8.06 -3.85 -15.65
C ASN A 28 7.91 -2.32 -15.61
N ASP A 29 7.02 -1.80 -14.77
CA ASP A 29 6.70 -0.37 -14.71
C ASP A 29 7.71 0.42 -13.85
N GLY A 30 8.33 -0.26 -12.89
CA GLY A 30 9.28 0.32 -11.94
C GLY A 30 8.61 1.18 -10.86
N PRO A 31 9.40 2.11 -10.25
CA PRO A 31 8.91 3.03 -9.23
C PRO A 31 7.89 4.05 -9.77
N ILE A 32 6.99 4.52 -8.92
CA ILE A 32 5.99 5.56 -9.22
C ILE A 32 6.57 6.97 -9.15
N GLY A 33 5.89 7.96 -9.72
CA GLY A 33 6.31 9.36 -9.69
C GLY A 33 7.32 9.73 -10.76
N GLY A 34 8.18 10.69 -10.44
CA GLY A 34 9.16 11.32 -11.32
C GLY A 34 8.97 12.84 -11.38
N PRO A 35 9.73 13.53 -12.25
CA PRO A 35 9.65 14.99 -12.38
C PRO A 35 8.21 15.48 -12.60
N GLY A 36 7.76 16.38 -11.73
CA GLY A 36 6.41 16.97 -11.77
C GLY A 36 5.30 16.12 -11.14
N HIS A 37 5.61 14.94 -10.61
CA HIS A 37 4.66 14.14 -9.85
C HIS A 37 4.73 14.45 -8.36
N ILE A 38 3.55 14.47 -7.72
CA ILE A 38 3.41 14.59 -6.28
C ILE A 38 2.99 13.23 -5.72
N ILE A 39 3.76 12.72 -4.77
CA ILE A 39 3.50 11.47 -4.06
C ILE A 39 3.12 11.78 -2.62
N GLU A 40 1.90 11.42 -2.23
CA GLU A 40 1.50 11.46 -0.83
C GLU A 40 1.92 10.16 -0.12
N CYS A 41 2.60 10.29 1.01
CA CYS A 41 3.10 9.20 1.82
C CYS A 41 2.52 9.30 3.24
N ASP A 42 2.00 8.19 3.77
CA ASP A 42 1.52 8.10 5.15
C ASP A 42 1.62 6.65 5.67
N GLU A 43 1.65 6.48 6.99
CA GLU A 43 1.80 5.20 7.67
C GLU A 43 0.52 4.77 8.39
N MET A 44 0.14 3.52 8.19
CA MET A 44 -0.97 2.90 8.88
C MET A 44 -0.49 1.74 9.76
N LYS A 45 -0.90 1.72 11.04
CA LYS A 45 -0.81 0.52 11.88
C LYS A 45 -2.09 -0.31 11.81
N LEU A 46 -1.96 -1.58 11.44
CA LEU A 46 -3.03 -2.58 11.49
C LEU A 46 -2.86 -3.49 12.70
N GLY A 47 -3.94 -3.77 13.41
CA GLY A 47 -3.92 -4.51 14.67
C GLY A 47 -4.21 -3.56 15.83
N LYS A 48 -5.33 -3.79 16.51
CA LYS A 48 -5.79 -2.99 17.63
C LYS A 48 -5.65 -3.80 18.91
N ARG A 49 -5.17 -3.14 19.96
CA ARG A 49 -5.47 -3.49 21.35
C ARG A 49 -6.99 -3.39 21.48
N GLU A 50 -7.70 -4.52 21.54
CA GLU A 50 -9.00 -4.47 22.20
C GLU A 50 -8.72 -4.11 23.65
N TYR A 51 -9.54 -3.21 24.19
CA TYR A 51 -9.67 -2.75 25.57
C TYR A 51 -8.99 -3.66 26.60
N GLU A 52 -8.46 -3.11 27.70
CA GLU A 52 -7.67 -3.70 28.82
C GLU A 52 -7.95 -5.16 29.30
N ARG A 53 -8.84 -5.91 28.66
CA ARG A 53 -9.03 -7.35 28.66
C ARG A 53 -8.87 -7.93 27.24
N GLY A 54 -7.70 -8.51 26.92
CA GLY A 54 -7.46 -9.25 25.67
C GLY A 54 -6.00 -9.63 25.41
N ARG A 55 -5.75 -10.59 24.50
CA ARG A 55 -4.40 -10.99 24.06
C ARG A 55 -3.73 -9.83 23.31
N VAL A 56 -2.46 -9.57 23.60
CA VAL A 56 -1.62 -8.61 22.87
C VAL A 56 -1.36 -9.18 21.47
N VAL A 57 -2.00 -8.63 20.45
CA VAL A 57 -1.62 -8.88 19.05
C VAL A 57 -0.73 -7.74 18.61
N GLU A 58 0.52 -8.05 18.25
CA GLU A 58 1.44 -7.07 17.70
C GLU A 58 0.95 -6.63 16.31
N GLY A 59 0.48 -5.39 16.20
CA GLY A 59 0.04 -4.83 14.93
C GLY A 59 1.19 -4.62 13.96
N SER A 60 0.92 -4.67 12.65
CA SER A 60 1.90 -4.44 11.57
C SER A 60 1.82 -3.01 11.04
N TRP A 61 2.98 -2.35 10.93
CA TRP A 61 3.12 -1.07 10.24
C TRP A 61 3.17 -1.27 8.74
N ILE A 62 2.46 -0.39 8.03
CA ILE A 62 2.42 -0.33 6.56
C ILE A 62 2.70 1.11 6.17
N LEU A 63 3.61 1.30 5.21
CA LEU A 63 3.77 2.55 4.49
C LEU A 63 2.91 2.48 3.23
N GLY A 64 2.14 3.53 2.95
CA GLY A 64 1.54 3.70 1.64
C GLY A 64 2.02 4.95 0.94
N MET A 65 2.13 4.84 -0.37
CA MET A 65 2.57 5.88 -1.28
C MET A 65 1.57 5.96 -2.42
N ILE A 66 0.99 7.14 -2.67
CA ILE A 66 0.06 7.33 -3.77
C ILE A 66 0.50 8.50 -4.64
N ASP A 67 0.60 8.23 -5.94
CA ASP A 67 0.78 9.28 -6.94
C ASP A 67 -0.56 9.98 -7.15
N ILE A 68 -0.61 11.29 -6.91
CA ILE A 68 -1.86 12.03 -7.00
C ILE A 68 -2.34 12.18 -8.44
N GLU A 69 -1.43 12.17 -9.42
CA GLU A 69 -1.72 12.39 -10.83
C GLU A 69 -2.22 11.09 -11.47
N THR A 70 -1.46 9.99 -11.29
CA THR A 70 -1.80 8.69 -11.88
C THR A 70 -2.77 7.88 -11.04
N ASN A 71 -3.00 8.31 -9.79
CA ASN A 71 -3.75 7.57 -8.79
C ASN A 71 -3.18 6.16 -8.56
N GLU A 72 -1.89 5.94 -8.80
CA GLU A 72 -1.23 4.68 -8.48
C GLU A 72 -0.97 4.57 -6.98
N LEU A 73 -1.39 3.47 -6.36
CA LEU A 73 -1.15 3.21 -4.95
C LEU A 73 -0.14 2.07 -4.81
N ARG A 74 0.90 2.30 -4.00
CA ARG A 74 1.82 1.26 -3.52
C ARG A 74 1.66 1.14 -2.01
N LEU A 75 1.66 -0.08 -1.49
CA LEU A 75 1.61 -0.39 -0.06
C LEU A 75 2.70 -1.38 0.25
N GLU A 76 3.51 -1.11 1.27
CA GLU A 76 4.52 -2.07 1.73
C GLU A 76 4.48 -2.19 3.26
N ILE A 77 4.58 -3.44 3.74
CA ILE A 77 4.67 -3.73 5.18
C ILE A 77 6.09 -3.37 5.62
N CYS A 78 6.21 -2.61 6.71
CA CYS A 78 7.51 -2.25 7.26
C CYS A 78 8.27 -3.51 7.74
N PRO A 79 9.49 -3.78 7.23
CA PRO A 79 10.34 -4.86 7.71
C PRO A 79 10.52 -4.83 9.23
N ASP A 80 10.54 -5.99 9.87
CA ASP A 80 10.62 -6.16 11.32
C ASP A 80 9.59 -5.33 12.12
N ASN A 81 8.50 -4.89 11.48
CA ASN A 81 7.53 -3.96 12.07
C ASN A 81 8.15 -2.64 12.56
N LYS A 82 9.25 -2.18 11.93
CA LYS A 82 9.96 -0.96 12.29
C LYS A 82 9.46 0.23 11.48
N ARG A 83 8.94 1.24 12.17
CA ARG A 83 8.58 2.54 11.59
C ARG A 83 9.61 3.59 12.02
N ASP A 84 10.84 3.39 11.59
CA ASP A 84 11.94 4.34 11.77
C ASP A 84 12.29 5.03 10.45
N LYS A 85 13.11 6.08 10.57
CA LYS A 85 13.53 6.93 9.46
C LYS A 85 14.17 6.13 8.33
N ASP A 86 15.11 5.25 8.66
CA ASP A 86 15.88 4.48 7.67
C ASP A 86 14.98 3.50 6.93
N THR A 87 14.06 2.85 7.65
CA THR A 87 13.07 1.95 7.05
C THR A 87 12.15 2.69 6.10
N LEU A 88 11.56 3.81 6.51
CA LEU A 88 10.66 4.56 5.62
C LEU A 88 11.39 5.15 4.42
N LEU A 89 12.59 5.69 4.62
CA LEU A 89 13.41 6.21 3.54
C LEU A 89 13.78 5.12 2.53
N SER A 90 14.17 3.93 3.01
CA SER A 90 14.47 2.78 2.15
C SER A 90 13.25 2.32 1.36
N LEU A 91 12.06 2.34 1.94
CA LEU A 91 10.83 1.97 1.24
C LEU A 91 10.45 3.04 0.20
N ILE A 92 10.54 4.33 0.56
CA ILE A 92 10.26 5.43 -0.37
C ILE A 92 11.22 5.38 -1.56
N THR A 93 12.52 5.25 -1.34
CA THR A 93 13.51 5.18 -2.41
C THR A 93 13.38 3.95 -3.30
N LYS A 94 12.85 2.83 -2.75
CA LYS A 94 12.51 1.63 -3.53
C LYS A 94 11.31 1.87 -4.45
N HIS A 95 10.29 2.59 -4.00
CA HIS A 95 9.00 2.69 -4.69
C HIS A 95 8.75 4.00 -5.42
N VAL A 96 9.51 5.05 -5.14
CA VAL A 96 9.32 6.40 -5.69
C VAL A 96 10.55 6.82 -6.47
N ARG A 97 10.34 7.30 -7.70
CA ARG A 97 11.42 7.82 -8.54
C ARG A 97 12.01 9.09 -7.93
N PRO A 98 13.34 9.29 -7.98
CA PRO A 98 13.95 10.58 -7.67
C PRO A 98 13.32 11.73 -8.48
N ASP A 99 13.53 12.95 -8.01
CA ASP A 99 12.95 14.18 -8.56
C ASP A 99 11.41 14.26 -8.46
N SER A 100 10.79 13.35 -7.71
CA SER A 100 9.39 13.48 -7.27
C SER A 100 9.27 14.48 -6.13
N THR A 101 8.12 15.14 -6.05
CA THR A 101 7.71 15.88 -4.87
C THR A 101 6.99 14.95 -3.91
N ILE A 102 7.39 14.88 -2.65
CA ILE A 102 6.79 14.04 -1.62
C ILE A 102 6.03 14.92 -0.62
N PHE A 103 4.78 14.56 -0.34
CA PHE A 103 3.97 15.12 0.73
C PHE A 103 3.83 14.11 1.86
N THR A 104 4.17 14.51 3.09
CA THR A 104 3.97 13.69 4.29
C THR A 104 3.36 14.53 5.42
N ASP A 105 2.91 13.84 6.46
CA ASP A 105 2.67 14.43 7.77
C ASP A 105 3.96 15.01 8.37
N PHE A 106 3.81 15.91 9.35
CA PHE A 106 4.90 16.56 10.07
C PHE A 106 5.64 15.61 11.04
N TRP A 107 6.16 14.49 10.53
CA TRP A 107 6.98 13.56 11.29
C TRP A 107 8.47 13.78 10.98
N ARG A 108 9.27 13.94 12.04
CA ARG A 108 10.73 14.21 11.93
C ARG A 108 11.50 13.10 11.21
N GLY A 109 10.94 11.89 11.10
CA GLY A 109 11.54 10.80 10.35
C GLY A 109 11.72 11.08 8.86
N TYR A 110 11.04 12.10 8.31
CA TYR A 110 11.14 12.45 6.88
C TYR A 110 12.20 13.50 6.55
N ALA A 111 12.98 13.96 7.53
CA ALA A 111 13.92 15.08 7.35
C ALA A 111 15.01 14.86 6.27
N ASP A 112 15.32 13.61 5.91
CA ASP A 112 16.39 13.29 4.95
C ASP A 112 15.89 13.08 3.51
N LEU A 113 14.59 13.24 3.24
CA LEU A 113 14.06 13.06 1.89
C LEU A 113 14.73 14.00 0.87
N PHE A 114 15.02 15.24 1.27
CA PHE A 114 15.75 16.19 0.43
C PHE A 114 17.15 15.69 0.05
N ALA A 115 17.88 15.10 0.99
CA ALA A 115 19.22 14.56 0.74
C ALA A 115 19.20 13.33 -0.19
N ASN A 116 18.03 12.72 -0.43
CA ASN A 116 17.85 11.55 -1.27
C ASN A 116 17.21 11.87 -2.63
N GLY A 117 17.22 13.15 -3.03
CA GLY A 117 16.75 13.58 -4.35
C GLY A 117 15.24 13.78 -4.46
N PHE A 118 14.55 13.98 -3.35
CA PHE A 118 13.13 14.33 -3.34
C PHE A 118 12.92 15.78 -2.94
N GLU A 119 12.01 16.46 -3.61
CA GLU A 119 11.45 17.68 -3.04
C GLU A 119 10.45 17.27 -1.95
N HIS A 120 10.54 17.83 -0.75
CA HIS A 120 9.72 17.37 0.37
C HIS A 120 8.95 18.52 1.02
N TYR A 121 7.64 18.33 1.14
CA TYR A 121 6.77 19.25 1.85
C TYR A 121 5.97 18.51 2.92
N CYS A 122 5.81 19.16 4.06
CA CYS A 122 5.05 18.62 5.18
C CYS A 122 3.74 19.37 5.38
N VAL A 123 2.71 18.64 5.81
CA VAL A 123 1.51 19.22 6.41
C VAL A 123 1.48 18.92 7.91
N ASN A 124 1.17 19.94 8.71
CA ASN A 124 0.94 19.76 10.14
C ASN A 124 -0.57 19.71 10.38
N HIS A 125 -1.13 18.50 10.45
CA HIS A 125 -2.56 18.28 10.68
C HIS A 125 -3.09 18.77 12.03
N GLN A 126 -2.22 19.14 12.98
CA GLN A 126 -2.67 19.81 14.20
C GLN A 126 -3.07 21.26 13.95
N LEU A 127 -2.54 21.88 12.90
CA LEU A 127 -2.73 23.28 12.57
C LEU A 127 -3.59 23.47 11.33
N HIS A 128 -3.37 22.64 10.29
CA HIS A 128 -3.98 22.82 8.98
C HIS A 128 -4.29 21.48 8.30
N PHE A 129 -5.43 21.38 7.61
CA PHE A 129 -5.78 20.25 6.74
C PHE A 129 -5.03 20.27 5.40
N VAL A 130 -4.57 21.44 4.99
CA VAL A 130 -3.74 21.70 3.81
C VAL A 130 -2.75 22.78 4.21
N ASN A 131 -1.46 22.59 3.94
CA ASN A 131 -0.46 23.61 4.21
C ASN A 131 -0.77 24.88 3.39
N PRO A 132 -1.04 26.04 4.00
CA PRO A 132 -1.48 27.23 3.28
C PRO A 132 -0.40 27.79 2.34
N GLU A 133 0.88 27.58 2.66
CA GLU A 133 2.01 28.09 1.87
C GLU A 133 2.36 27.15 0.72
N THR A 134 2.45 25.85 0.99
CA THR A 134 2.94 24.85 0.03
C THR A 134 1.82 24.07 -0.65
N GLN A 135 0.57 24.22 -0.20
CA GLN A 135 -0.60 23.43 -0.60
C GLN A 135 -0.47 21.91 -0.33
N ALA A 136 0.55 21.50 0.44
CA ALA A 136 0.79 20.11 0.78
C ALA A 136 -0.33 19.52 1.66
N ASN A 137 -0.75 18.29 1.35
CA ASN A 137 -1.67 17.49 2.16
C ASN A 137 -1.50 15.99 1.85
N THR A 138 -2.05 15.14 2.70
CA THR A 138 -1.97 13.66 2.64
C THR A 138 -3.36 13.01 2.56
N ASN A 139 -4.37 13.78 2.14
CA ASN A 139 -5.77 13.36 2.20
C ASN A 139 -6.05 12.14 1.31
N LYS A 140 -5.38 12.04 0.16
CA LYS A 140 -5.61 10.97 -0.82
C LYS A 140 -5.10 9.65 -0.27
N ILE A 141 -3.89 9.62 0.32
CA ILE A 141 -3.35 8.42 0.95
C ILE A 141 -4.17 8.03 2.19
N GLU A 142 -4.52 9.00 3.04
CA GLU A 142 -5.33 8.76 4.24
C GLU A 142 -6.71 8.16 3.92
N SER A 143 -7.32 8.62 2.83
CA SER A 143 -8.61 8.10 2.37
C SER A 143 -8.57 6.61 2.01
N GLN A 144 -7.39 6.04 1.70
CA GLN A 144 -7.23 4.62 1.39
C GLN A 144 -7.31 3.73 2.63
N TRP A 145 -7.01 4.25 3.82
CA TRP A 145 -6.93 3.46 5.05
C TRP A 145 -8.27 2.86 5.48
N ARG A 146 -9.36 3.60 5.34
CA ARG A 146 -10.68 3.11 5.73
C ARG A 146 -11.15 1.91 4.88
N PRO A 147 -11.06 1.94 3.53
CA PRO A 147 -11.30 0.77 2.69
C PRO A 147 -10.44 -0.45 3.05
N ILE A 148 -9.14 -0.24 3.28
CA ILE A 148 -8.19 -1.32 3.63
C ILE A 148 -8.61 -1.96 4.96
N ARG A 149 -8.82 -1.15 6.02
CA ARG A 149 -9.28 -1.64 7.33
C ARG A 149 -10.59 -2.42 7.22
N LYS A 150 -11.56 -1.90 6.47
CA LYS A 150 -12.87 -2.57 6.28
C LYS A 150 -12.70 -3.93 5.62
N ARG A 151 -11.79 -4.07 4.66
CA ARG A 151 -11.52 -5.34 3.98
C ARG A 151 -10.85 -6.34 4.91
N LEU A 152 -9.84 -5.91 5.66
CA LEU A 152 -9.06 -6.77 6.55
C LEU A 152 -9.85 -7.16 7.83
N ALA A 153 -10.83 -6.36 8.24
CA ALA A 153 -11.69 -6.68 9.37
C ALA A 153 -12.68 -7.83 9.10
N ARG A 154 -13.00 -8.14 7.82
CA ARG A 154 -14.08 -9.08 7.45
C ARG A 154 -13.79 -10.56 7.69
N GLY A 155 -12.61 -10.95 8.19
CA GLY A 155 -12.27 -12.36 8.37
C GLY A 155 -11.16 -12.68 9.37
N GLY A 156 -10.68 -11.70 10.16
CA GLY A 156 -9.56 -11.93 11.07
C GLY A 156 -8.30 -12.34 10.30
N VAL A 157 -7.73 -11.42 9.54
CA VAL A 157 -6.52 -11.69 8.75
C VAL A 157 -5.35 -12.00 9.69
N HIS A 158 -4.81 -13.22 9.60
CA HIS A 158 -3.57 -13.59 10.26
C HIS A 158 -2.41 -12.78 9.69
N LYS A 159 -1.44 -12.42 10.53
CA LYS A 159 -0.27 -11.60 10.16
C LYS A 159 0.47 -12.19 8.96
N GLU A 160 0.58 -13.51 8.89
CA GLU A 160 1.23 -14.26 7.80
C GLU A 160 0.58 -14.04 6.43
N ASN A 161 -0.74 -13.83 6.40
CA ASN A 161 -1.49 -13.64 5.14
C ASN A 161 -1.68 -12.16 4.79
N LEU A 162 -1.17 -11.23 5.61
CA LEU A 162 -1.41 -9.80 5.43
C LEU A 162 -0.92 -9.32 4.06
N ALA A 163 0.25 -9.80 3.61
CA ALA A 163 0.81 -9.46 2.30
C ALA A 163 -0.16 -9.82 1.17
N ASP A 164 -0.63 -11.08 1.13
CA ASP A 164 -1.58 -11.56 0.11
C ASP A 164 -2.88 -10.77 0.08
N HIS A 165 -3.38 -10.37 1.25
CA HIS A 165 -4.58 -9.55 1.36
C HIS A 165 -4.36 -8.11 0.86
N LEU A 166 -3.16 -7.55 1.05
CA LEU A 166 -2.78 -6.26 0.49
C LEU A 166 -2.59 -6.35 -1.03
N CYS A 167 -1.94 -7.40 -1.55
CA CYS A 167 -1.86 -7.66 -2.99
C CYS A 167 -3.26 -7.70 -3.61
N GLU A 168 -4.17 -8.50 -3.04
CA GLU A 168 -5.52 -8.65 -3.59
C GLU A 168 -6.27 -7.29 -3.59
N PHE A 169 -6.06 -6.47 -2.55
CA PHE A 169 -6.62 -5.12 -2.49
C PHE A 169 -6.05 -4.23 -3.59
N LEU A 170 -4.72 -4.20 -3.74
CA LEU A 170 -4.02 -3.42 -4.75
C LEU A 170 -4.43 -3.83 -6.17
N TRP A 171 -4.48 -5.14 -6.45
CA TRP A 171 -4.89 -5.66 -7.75
C TRP A 171 -6.33 -5.29 -8.10
N ARG A 172 -7.28 -5.41 -7.15
CA ARG A 172 -8.67 -4.99 -7.40
C ARG A 172 -8.78 -3.49 -7.66
N ARG A 173 -7.97 -2.69 -6.97
CA ARG A 173 -7.93 -1.23 -7.14
C ARG A 173 -7.34 -0.87 -8.51
N ASP A 174 -6.24 -1.51 -8.89
CA ASP A 174 -5.60 -1.33 -10.19
C ASP A 174 -6.53 -1.76 -11.34
N ALA A 175 -7.15 -2.93 -11.23
CA ALA A 175 -8.15 -3.39 -12.20
C ALA A 175 -9.28 -2.36 -12.38
N LYS A 176 -9.79 -1.80 -11.28
CA LYS A 176 -10.82 -0.74 -11.34
C LYS A 176 -10.30 0.56 -11.96
N ARG A 177 -9.06 0.96 -11.66
CA ARG A 177 -8.39 2.13 -12.26
C ARG A 177 -8.31 2.01 -13.78
N HIS A 178 -8.09 0.80 -14.29
CA HIS A 178 -8.02 0.48 -15.71
C HIS A 178 -9.35 -0.04 -16.29
N GLU A 179 -10.47 0.16 -15.60
CA GLU A 179 -11.82 -0.25 -16.05
C GLU A 179 -11.95 -1.74 -16.43
N LYS A 180 -11.12 -2.59 -15.83
CA LYS A 180 -11.15 -4.04 -16.03
C LYS A 180 -12.21 -4.69 -15.14
N ASP A 181 -13.00 -5.60 -15.71
CA ASP A 181 -13.81 -6.50 -14.90
C ASP A 181 -12.91 -7.45 -14.10
N THR A 182 -13.07 -7.43 -12.78
CA THR A 182 -12.17 -8.18 -11.88
C THR A 182 -12.27 -9.69 -12.07
N PHE A 183 -13.44 -10.22 -12.41
CA PHE A 183 -13.60 -11.66 -12.62
C PHE A 183 -12.87 -12.11 -13.88
N ASN A 184 -13.14 -11.47 -15.02
CA ASN A 184 -12.49 -11.77 -16.28
C ASN A 184 -10.98 -11.53 -16.23
N HIS A 185 -10.55 -10.47 -15.52
CA HIS A 185 -9.14 -10.20 -15.31
C HIS A 185 -8.47 -11.31 -14.49
N LEU A 186 -9.13 -11.80 -13.42
CA LEU A 186 -8.64 -12.94 -12.63
C LEU A 186 -8.48 -14.20 -13.47
N ILE A 187 -9.48 -14.54 -14.29
CA ILE A 187 -9.39 -15.70 -15.19
C ILE A 187 -8.24 -15.53 -16.18
N THR A 188 -8.03 -14.32 -16.70
CA THR A 188 -6.94 -14.03 -17.64
C THR A 188 -5.56 -14.22 -17.00
N ILE A 189 -5.35 -13.73 -15.77
CA ILE A 189 -4.07 -13.89 -15.08
C ILE A 189 -3.80 -15.35 -14.70
N ILE A 190 -4.83 -16.09 -14.27
CA ILE A 190 -4.74 -17.52 -13.99
C ILE A 190 -4.37 -18.29 -15.27
N ALA A 191 -5.07 -18.04 -16.38
CA ALA A 191 -4.81 -18.70 -17.65
C ALA A 191 -3.38 -18.46 -18.16
N LYS A 192 -2.84 -17.24 -17.97
CA LYS A 192 -1.45 -16.95 -18.31
C LYS A 192 -0.48 -17.81 -17.51
N GLN A 193 -0.72 -18.00 -16.20
CA GLN A 193 0.17 -18.79 -15.35
C GLN A 193 0.21 -20.28 -15.73
N PHE A 194 -0.88 -20.83 -16.28
CA PHE A 194 -0.94 -22.22 -16.75
C PHE A 194 -0.44 -22.42 -18.19
N ASN A 195 -0.38 -21.37 -19.01
CA ASN A 195 0.06 -21.44 -20.40
C ASN A 195 1.56 -21.17 -20.60
N PHE A 196 2.32 -21.02 -19.51
CA PHE A 196 3.78 -21.04 -19.53
C PHE A 196 4.27 -22.35 -18.89
N SER A 197 4.54 -23.34 -19.74
CA SER A 197 5.34 -24.54 -19.46
C SER A 197 6.06 -24.93 -20.75
#